data_AF-A0A7S2RLL7-F1
#
_entry.id   AF-A0A7S2RLL7-F1
#
_cell.length_a   1.000
_cell.length_b   1.000
_cell.length_c   1.000
_cell.angle_alpha   90.00
_cell.angle_beta   90.00
_cell.angle_gamma   90.00
#
_symmetry.space_group_name_H-M   'P 1'
#
loop_
_entity.id
_entity.type
_entity.pdbx_description
1 polymer ?
#
loop_
_entity_poly.entity_id
_entity_poly.type
_entity_poly.pdbx_seq_one_letter_code
_entity_poly.pdbx_strand_id
1 'polypeptide(L)'
;SGTLQTKDVEYYCYGPKYDPNHHHHNEQHIPKKTIRLYLLMGSSFIRVPNVPAGHICAIYGLEDLQLKTVTLSDSPHCMPLQGFYSGIRPLVKVSIEAVSASDTDALE
;
A
#
# COMPACT_ATOMS: atom_id res chain seq x y z
N SER A 1 -13.94 -0.23 11.70
CA SER A 1 -14.82 0.91 11.40
C SER A 1 -14.33 2.11 12.15
N GLY A 2 -14.08 3.22 11.45
CA GLY A 2 -13.45 4.40 12.02
C GLY A 2 -13.32 5.51 10.97
N THR A 3 -12.53 6.54 11.28
CA THR A 3 -12.27 7.67 10.40
C THR A 3 -10.78 7.72 10.08
N LEU A 4 -10.43 7.73 8.81
CA LEU A 4 -9.05 7.88 8.36
C LEU A 4 -8.68 9.37 8.44
N GLN A 5 -7.52 9.72 8.98
CA GLN A 5 -7.12 11.11 9.23
C GLN A 5 -5.65 11.36 8.86
N THR A 6 -5.35 12.56 8.39
CA THR A 6 -4.00 12.95 7.94
C THR A 6 -3.15 13.58 9.03
N LYS A 7 -3.76 14.19 10.05
CA LYS A 7 -3.03 14.97 11.06
C LYS A 7 -2.63 14.09 12.24
N ASP A 8 -1.36 14.18 12.62
CA ASP A 8 -0.80 13.64 13.87
C ASP A 8 -1.03 12.14 14.08
N VAL A 9 -1.21 11.39 12.99
CA VAL A 9 -1.40 9.93 13.01
C VAL A 9 -0.50 9.27 11.98
N GLU A 10 0.18 8.23 12.42
CA GLU A 10 0.91 7.30 11.57
C GLU A 10 0.20 5.96 11.53
N TYR A 11 0.16 5.35 10.35
CA TYR A 11 -0.50 4.07 10.14
C TYR A 11 0.54 2.97 9.93
N TYR A 12 0.33 1.85 10.63
CA TYR A 12 1.00 0.60 10.36
C TYR A 12 0.57 0.07 8.99
N CYS A 13 1.53 -0.24 8.14
CA CYS A 13 1.30 -0.67 6.76
C CYS A 13 1.60 -2.17 6.62
N TYR A 14 0.55 -2.99 6.64
CA TYR A 14 0.67 -4.44 6.55
C TYR A 14 0.62 -4.92 5.11
N GLY A 15 1.63 -5.68 4.70
CA GLY A 15 1.62 -6.40 3.43
C GLY A 15 0.71 -7.64 3.46
N PRO A 16 0.38 -8.21 2.29
CA PRO A 16 -0.55 -9.33 2.17
C PRO A 16 0.02 -10.66 2.68
N LYS A 17 1.33 -10.72 2.93
CA LYS A 17 2.04 -11.90 3.47
C LYS A 17 2.30 -11.81 4.98
N TYR A 18 1.86 -10.74 5.63
CA TYR A 18 2.03 -10.59 7.07
C TYR A 18 1.16 -11.63 7.80
N ASP A 19 1.76 -12.34 8.75
CA ASP A 19 1.09 -13.33 9.58
C ASP A 19 1.33 -12.99 11.07
N PRO A 20 0.28 -12.66 11.84
CA PRO A 20 0.40 -12.31 13.25
C PRO A 20 0.76 -13.50 14.15
N ASN A 21 0.64 -14.75 13.70
CA ASN A 21 0.94 -15.93 14.52
C ASN A 21 2.35 -16.49 14.27
N HIS A 22 2.95 -16.20 13.11
CA HIS A 22 4.31 -16.60 12.77
C HIS A 22 5.31 -15.47 13.12
N HIS A 23 5.35 -15.10 14.40
CA HIS A 23 6.43 -14.29 14.97
C HIS A 23 7.74 -15.11 15.03
N HIS A 24 8.26 -15.55 13.89
CA HIS A 24 9.64 -16.01 13.81
C HIS A 24 10.54 -14.82 14.14
N HIS A 25 11.33 -14.98 15.21
CA HIS A 25 12.48 -14.25 15.78
C HIS A 25 13.23 -13.12 15.02
N ASN A 26 12.87 -12.78 13.78
CA ASN A 26 13.23 -11.53 13.11
C ASN A 26 12.00 -10.62 13.10
N GLU A 27 12.07 -9.59 13.93
CA GLU A 27 11.17 -8.44 13.98
C GLU A 27 10.71 -8.04 12.58
N GLN A 28 9.50 -8.46 12.17
CA GLN A 28 8.87 -7.90 10.98
C GLN A 28 8.61 -6.43 11.29
N HIS A 29 9.57 -5.57 10.90
CA HIS A 29 9.43 -4.13 11.01
C HIS A 29 8.26 -3.72 10.12
N ILE A 30 7.08 -3.55 10.72
CA ILE A 30 5.90 -3.05 10.03
C ILE A 30 6.14 -1.55 9.81
N PRO A 31 6.29 -1.09 8.55
CA PRO A 31 6.56 0.31 8.29
C PRO A 31 5.38 1.17 8.74
N LYS A 32 5.70 2.32 9.34
CA LYS A 32 4.73 3.35 9.69
C LYS A 32 4.78 4.47 8.66
N LYS A 33 3.60 4.97 8.27
CA LYS A 33 3.48 6.04 7.29
C LYS A 33 2.48 7.11 7.70
N THR A 34 2.89 8.36 7.49
CA THR A 34 1.98 9.50 7.48
C THR A 34 1.35 9.63 6.10
N ILE A 35 0.03 9.76 6.04
CA ILE A 35 -0.71 9.74 4.77
C ILE A 35 -1.50 11.03 4.55
N ARG A 36 -1.67 11.41 3.28
CA ARG A 36 -2.55 12.50 2.83
C ARG A 36 -3.75 11.93 2.09
N LEU A 37 -4.94 12.43 2.42
CA LEU A 37 -6.20 11.92 1.87
C LEU A 37 -6.78 12.87 0.82
N TYR A 38 -7.33 12.28 -0.24
CA TYR A 38 -7.99 12.98 -1.32
C TYR A 38 -9.29 12.29 -1.71
N LEU A 39 -10.36 13.06 -1.91
CA LEU A 39 -11.57 12.56 -2.54
C LEU A 39 -11.41 12.59 -4.06
N LEU A 40 -11.88 11.51 -4.69
CA LEU A 40 -11.92 11.34 -6.14
C LEU A 40 -13.13 12.09 -6.71
N MET A 41 -12.88 13.09 -7.55
CA MET A 41 -13.92 13.92 -8.18
C MET A 41 -13.79 13.85 -9.70
N GLY A 42 -14.04 12.66 -10.25
CA GLY A 42 -13.91 12.37 -11.68
C GLY A 42 -12.46 12.55 -12.16
N SER A 43 -12.20 13.66 -12.84
CA SER A 43 -10.86 14.02 -13.35
C SER A 43 -9.99 14.77 -12.34
N SER A 44 -10.52 15.10 -11.17
CA SER A 44 -9.85 15.94 -10.17
C SER A 44 -9.78 15.29 -8.79
N PHE A 45 -8.91 15.82 -7.94
CA PHE A 45 -8.72 15.39 -6.56
C PHE A 45 -8.95 16.55 -5.60
N ILE A 46 -9.71 16.32 -4.53
CA ILE A 46 -9.91 17.30 -3.47
C ILE A 46 -9.23 16.80 -2.20
N ARG A 47 -8.23 17.54 -1.71
CA ARG A 47 -7.55 17.20 -0.46
C ARG A 47 -8.50 17.38 0.73
N VAL A 48 -8.59 16.36 1.58
CA VAL A 48 -9.44 16.39 2.78
C VAL A 48 -8.63 16.01 4.02
N PRO A 49 -8.98 16.54 5.22
CA PRO A 49 -8.26 16.22 6.44
C PRO A 49 -8.61 14.83 7.00
N ASN A 50 -9.80 14.32 6.71
CA ASN A 50 -10.28 13.03 7.17
C ASN A 50 -11.34 12.44 6.21
N VAL A 51 -11.52 11.12 6.27
CA VAL A 51 -12.50 10.35 5.48
C VAL A 51 -13.17 9.31 6.40
N PRO A 52 -14.50 9.33 6.57
CA PRO A 52 -15.20 8.35 7.39
C PRO A 52 -15.28 6.98 6.70
N ALA A 53 -15.52 5.93 7.48
CA ALA A 53 -15.73 4.58 6.95
C ALA A 53 -16.85 4.53 5.90
N GLY A 54 -16.72 3.58 4.95
CA GLY A 54 -17.69 3.39 3.86
C GLY A 54 -17.44 4.25 2.62
N HIS A 55 -16.40 5.08 2.62
CA HIS A 55 -16.03 5.93 1.49
C HIS A 55 -14.81 5.38 0.73
N ILE A 56 -14.72 5.72 -0.55
CA ILE A 56 -13.53 5.50 -1.37
C ILE A 56 -12.74 6.81 -1.41
N CYS A 57 -11.43 6.74 -1.20
CA CYS A 57 -10.54 7.88 -1.28
C CYS A 57 -9.19 7.47 -1.88
N ALA A 58 -8.48 8.45 -2.44
CA ALA A 58 -7.09 8.31 -2.81
C ALA A 58 -6.20 8.65 -1.62
N ILE A 59 -5.11 7.90 -1.49
CA ILE A 59 -4.12 8.04 -0.43
C ILE A 59 -2.78 8.37 -1.08
N TYR A 60 -2.10 9.36 -0.54
CA TYR A 60 -0.73 9.74 -0.90
C TYR A 60 0.19 9.54 0.32
N GLY A 61 1.44 9.18 0.09
CA GLY A 61 2.47 8.93 1.12
C GLY A 61 2.78 7.44 1.32
N LEU A 62 2.45 6.60 0.33
CA LEU A 62 2.68 5.16 0.33
C LEU A 62 3.56 4.70 -0.85
N GLU A 63 4.14 5.63 -1.60
CA GLU A 63 4.79 5.37 -2.89
C GLU A 63 6.08 4.55 -2.73
N ASP A 64 6.73 4.65 -1.59
CA ASP A 64 7.96 3.94 -1.29
C ASP A 64 7.72 2.51 -0.77
N LEU A 65 6.46 2.13 -0.54
CA LEU A 65 6.10 0.75 -0.23
C LEU A 65 6.07 -0.06 -1.52
N GLN A 66 7.02 -0.97 -1.70
CA GLN A 66 7.06 -1.95 -2.80
C GLN A 66 6.02 -3.07 -2.62
N LEU A 67 4.76 -2.71 -2.39
CA LEU A 67 3.65 -3.64 -2.12
C LEU A 67 2.48 -3.38 -3.08
N LYS A 68 1.97 -4.45 -3.70
CA LYS A 68 0.79 -4.38 -4.57
C LYS A 68 -0.52 -4.14 -3.82
N THR A 69 -0.59 -4.59 -2.57
CA THR A 69 -1.75 -4.44 -1.70
C THR A 69 -1.23 -4.16 -0.31
N VAL A 70 -1.86 -3.24 0.41
CA VAL A 70 -1.49 -2.86 1.76
C VAL A 70 -2.75 -2.68 2.60
N THR A 71 -2.72 -3.17 3.83
CA THR A 71 -3.76 -2.90 4.84
C THR A 71 -3.21 -1.87 5.81
N LEU A 72 -3.91 -0.76 5.99
CA LEU A 72 -3.55 0.30 6.93
C LEU A 72 -4.29 0.09 8.25
N SER A 73 -3.59 0.29 9.38
CA SER A 73 -4.17 0.25 10.72
C SER A 73 -3.48 1.25 11.64
N ASP A 74 -4.23 1.85 12.55
CA ASP A 74 -3.72 2.70 13.63
C ASP A 74 -3.21 1.88 14.83
N SER A 75 -3.60 0.61 14.92
CA SER A 75 -3.15 -0.35 15.93
C SER A 75 -2.08 -1.31 15.37
N PRO A 76 -1.09 -1.71 16.19
CA PRO A 76 -0.12 -2.76 15.85
C PRO A 76 -0.73 -4.16 15.79
N HIS A 77 -1.94 -4.36 16.30
CA HIS A 77 -2.62 -5.66 16.34
C HIS A 77 -3.71 -5.73 15.26
N CYS A 78 -3.29 -5.81 14.00
CA CYS A 78 -4.18 -5.93 12.85
C CYS A 78 -3.93 -7.24 12.10
N MET A 79 -5.01 -7.93 11.73
CA MET A 79 -4.94 -9.00 10.72
C MET A 79 -5.13 -8.35 9.34
N PRO A 80 -4.14 -8.45 8.43
CA PRO A 80 -4.23 -7.84 7.11
C PRO A 80 -5.38 -8.44 6.31
N LEU A 81 -6.00 -7.61 5.48
CA LEU A 81 -6.97 -8.10 4.50
C LEU A 81 -6.26 -8.98 3.47
N GLN A 82 -6.94 -10.02 3.01
CA GLN A 82 -6.39 -10.91 2.00
C GLN A 82 -6.06 -10.11 0.73
N GLY A 83 -4.82 -10.25 0.26
CA GLY A 83 -4.35 -9.56 -0.92
C GLY A 83 -5.12 -9.94 -2.19
N PHE A 84 -5.03 -9.09 -3.21
CA PHE A 84 -5.66 -9.35 -4.50
C PHE A 84 -5.06 -10.61 -5.16
N TYR A 85 -5.83 -11.68 -5.22
CA TYR A 85 -5.51 -12.87 -6.01
C TYR A 85 -6.34 -12.86 -7.29
N SER A 86 -5.75 -12.39 -8.39
CA SER A 86 -6.34 -12.63 -9.71
C SER A 86 -6.21 -14.12 -10.02
N GLY A 87 -7.33 -14.84 -10.13
CA GLY A 87 -7.35 -16.24 -10.52
C GLY A 87 -6.84 -16.50 -11.95
N ILE A 88 -6.57 -15.44 -12.70
CA ILE A 88 -6.00 -15.51 -14.05
C ILE A 88 -4.49 -15.65 -13.91
N ARG A 89 -3.96 -16.83 -14.23
CA ARG A 89 -2.51 -17.00 -14.38
C ARG A 89 -2.04 -16.17 -15.58
N PRO A 90 -1.00 -15.34 -15.44
CA PRO A 90 -0.43 -14.64 -16.60
C PRO A 90 0.05 -15.67 -17.62
N LEU A 91 -0.51 -15.63 -18.83
CA LEU A 91 -0.24 -16.62 -19.89
C LEU A 91 0.98 -16.25 -20.73
N VAL A 92 1.26 -14.95 -20.86
CA VAL A 92 2.31 -14.44 -21.73
C VAL A 92 3.50 -13.99 -20.90
N LYS A 93 4.70 -14.41 -21.30
CA LYS A 93 5.98 -13.94 -20.77
C LYS A 93 6.72 -13.21 -21.89
N VAL A 94 7.27 -12.05 -21.58
CA VAL A 94 8.05 -11.22 -22.52
C VAL A 94 9.39 -10.91 -21.86
N SER A 95 10.49 -11.06 -22.61
CA SER A 95 11.81 -10.61 -22.19
C SER A 95 11.97 -9.14 -22.58
N ILE A 96 12.39 -8.30 -21.63
CA ILE A 96 12.69 -6.89 -21.87
C ILE A 96 14.18 -6.69 -21.59
N GLU A 97 14.89 -6.09 -22.53
CA GLU A 97 16.33 -5.84 -22.45
C GLU A 97 16.60 -4.36 -22.73
N ALA A 98 17.61 -3.80 -22.05
CA ALA A 98 18.05 -2.44 -22.29
C ALA A 98 18.67 -2.33 -23.68
N VAL A 99 18.36 -1.26 -24.41
CA VAL A 99 19.03 -0.98 -25.69
C VAL A 99 20.50 -0.60 -25.47
N SER A 100 20.81 0.06 -24.34
CA SER A 100 22.16 0.47 -23.96
C SER A 100 22.48 -0.02 -22.55
N ALA A 101 23.74 -0.41 -22.30
CA ALA A 101 24.21 -0.85 -20.98
C ALA A 101 24.11 0.24 -19.90
N SER A 102 24.00 1.51 -20.28
CA SER A 102 23.83 2.62 -19.34
C SER A 102 22.38 2.82 -18.87
N ASP A 103 21.40 2.19 -19.51
CA ASP A 103 19.97 2.33 -19.19
C ASP A 103 19.43 1.20 -18.29
N THR A 104 20.32 0.36 -17.73
CA THR A 104 19.88 -0.77 -16.89
C THR A 104 19.10 -0.31 -15.66
N ASP A 105 19.47 0.82 -15.07
CA ASP A 105 18.81 1.35 -13.86
C ASP A 105 17.40 1.89 -14.15
N ALA A 106 17.11 2.29 -15.39
CA ALA A 106 15.79 2.80 -15.78
C ALA A 106 14.76 1.68 -16.02
N LEU A 107 15.21 0.42 -16.08
CA LEU A 107 14.35 -0.77 -16.24
C LEU A 107 13.89 -1.36 -14.91
N GLU A 108 14.59 -1.06 -13.82
CA GLU A 108 14.24 -1.51 -12.46
C GLU A 108 13.12 -0.66 -11.84
#